data_AF-A0A1G0SIQ1-F1
#
_entry.id   AF-A0A1G0SIQ1-F1
#
_cell.length_a   1.000
_cell.length_b   1.000
_cell.length_c   1.000
_cell.angle_alpha   90.00
_cell.angle_beta   90.00
_cell.angle_gamma   90.00
#
_symmetry.space_group_name_H-M   'P 1'
#
loop_
_entity.id
_entity.type
_entity.pdbx_description
1 polymer ?
#
loop_
_entity_poly.entity_id
_entity_poly.type
_entity_poly.pdbx_seq_one_letter_code
_entity_poly.pdbx_strand_id
1 'polypeptide(L)'
;MSTPLSIFTDNTKEFLKFMKSRYTLIHQSNVFFRDVHYAVMAYLELNKVHPRYLESEELTRRVIAHLEQQGLLRPIDARTWLVTVPEFKLPSSKPAAPAKPAPGAASRPAAPKPAAAPATPVAPAPQPPQGS
;
A
#
# COMPACT_ATOMS: atom_id res chain seq x y z
N MET A 1 23.86 9.22 -12.60
CA MET A 1 22.38 9.15 -12.65
C MET A 1 21.90 8.99 -11.23
N SER A 2 21.18 9.96 -10.68
CA SER A 2 20.72 9.91 -9.29
C SER A 2 19.66 8.82 -9.14
N THR A 3 19.97 7.78 -8.38
CA THR A 3 19.08 6.65 -8.16
C THR A 3 17.84 7.13 -7.39
N PRO A 4 16.61 6.96 -7.90
CA PRO A 4 15.39 7.43 -7.24
C PRO A 4 15.21 6.87 -5.82
N LEU A 5 15.84 5.74 -5.52
CA LEU A 5 15.88 5.16 -4.18
C LEU A 5 16.54 6.08 -3.13
N SER A 6 17.59 6.82 -3.52
CA SER A 6 18.34 7.68 -2.59
C SER A 6 17.46 8.78 -2.00
N ILE A 7 16.46 9.27 -2.75
CA ILE A 7 15.51 10.28 -2.26
C ILE A 7 14.74 9.73 -1.05
N PHE A 8 14.32 8.47 -1.12
CA PHE A 8 13.57 7.83 -0.03
C PHE A 8 14.47 7.46 1.14
N THR A 9 15.69 6.98 0.88
CA THR A 9 16.64 6.62 1.94
C THR A 9 17.01 7.84 2.79
N ASP A 10 17.38 8.96 2.16
CA ASP A 10 17.75 10.20 2.86
C ASP A 10 16.55 10.86 3.55
N ASN A 11 15.38 10.82 2.90
CA ASN A 11 14.16 11.48 3.38
C ASN A 11 13.14 10.51 4.00
N THR A 12 13.60 9.38 4.55
CA THR A 12 12.69 8.34 5.08
C THR A 12 11.67 8.91 6.09
N LYS A 13 12.12 9.83 6.96
CA LYS A 13 11.25 10.50 7.95
C LYS A 13 10.21 11.41 7.31
N GLU A 14 10.58 12.16 6.28
CA GLU A 14 9.65 13.02 5.55
C GLU A 14 8.62 12.20 4.78
N PHE A 15 9.05 11.10 4.13
CA PHE A 15 8.16 10.17 3.46
C PHE A 15 7.15 9.55 4.44
N LEU A 16 7.61 9.11 5.62
CA LEU A 16 6.76 8.60 6.69
C LEU A 16 5.74 9.65 7.18
N LYS A 17 6.16 10.91 7.32
CA LYS A 17 5.28 12.02 7.68
C LYS A 17 4.25 12.33 6.58
N PHE A 18 4.67 12.30 5.32
CA PHE A 18 3.80 12.46 4.16
C PHE A 18 2.75 11.35 4.11
N MET A 19 3.20 10.10 4.27
CA MET A 19 2.31 8.95 4.36
C MET A 19 1.34 9.09 5.54
N LYS A 20 1.77 9.52 6.72
CA LYS A 20 0.87 9.77 7.87
C LYS A 20 -0.19 10.86 7.59
N SER A 21 0.15 11.86 6.78
CA SER A 21 -0.76 12.94 6.41
C SER A 21 -1.84 12.48 5.42
N ARG A 22 -1.47 11.60 4.49
CA ARG A 22 -2.36 11.08 3.43
C ARG A 22 -3.11 9.82 3.84
N TYR A 23 -2.49 8.98 4.67
CA TYR A 23 -2.97 7.68 5.09
C TYR A 23 -2.96 7.60 6.61
N THR A 24 -3.95 6.92 7.18
CA THR A 24 -4.07 6.70 8.62
C THR A 24 -3.03 5.69 9.10
N LEU A 25 -1.75 6.09 9.16
CA LEU A 25 -0.69 5.30 9.79
C LEU A 25 -0.80 5.41 11.31
N ILE A 26 -1.45 4.41 11.88
CA ILE A 26 -1.50 4.18 13.32
C ILE A 26 -0.57 3.02 13.65
N HIS A 27 0.12 3.10 14.78
CA HIS A 27 0.91 1.99 15.30
C HIS A 27 0.07 0.70 15.40
N GLN A 28 0.62 -0.43 14.94
CA GLN A 28 -0.05 -1.73 14.81
C GLN A 28 -1.23 -1.79 13.83
N SER A 29 -1.36 -0.81 12.93
CA SER A 29 -2.31 -0.93 11.82
C SER A 29 -1.68 -1.60 10.61
N ASN A 30 -2.53 -2.21 9.80
CA ASN A 30 -2.14 -2.83 8.54
C ASN A 30 -2.00 -1.76 7.46
N VAL A 31 -0.91 -1.84 6.71
CA VAL A 31 -0.61 -1.06 5.52
C VAL A 31 -0.57 -2.00 4.33
N PHE A 32 -1.25 -1.63 3.25
CA PHE A 32 -1.26 -2.41 2.02
C PHE A 32 -0.24 -1.86 1.02
N PHE A 33 0.31 -2.75 0.19
CA PHE A 33 1.24 -2.39 -0.89
C PHE A 33 0.72 -1.24 -1.74
N ARG A 34 -0.59 -1.28 -2.04
CA ARG A 34 -1.26 -0.29 -2.89
C ARG A 34 -1.23 1.11 -2.29
N ASP A 35 -1.42 1.22 -0.98
CA ASP A 35 -1.37 2.52 -0.29
C ASP A 35 0.05 3.09 -0.31
N VAL A 36 1.05 2.25 -0.06
CA VAL A 36 2.46 2.65 -0.17
C VAL A 36 2.81 3.02 -1.61
N HIS A 37 2.31 2.27 -2.59
CA HIS A 37 2.56 2.54 -4.00
C HIS A 37 2.01 3.90 -4.43
N TYR A 38 0.76 4.22 -4.07
CA TYR A 38 0.20 5.54 -4.33
C TYR A 38 0.92 6.64 -3.55
N ALA A 39 1.39 6.37 -2.33
CA ALA A 39 2.21 7.32 -1.58
C ALA A 39 3.55 7.60 -2.27
N VAL A 40 4.23 6.56 -2.78
CA VAL A 40 5.49 6.66 -3.52
C VAL A 40 5.30 7.46 -4.80
N MET A 41 4.24 7.18 -5.57
CA MET A 41 3.89 7.94 -6.76
C MET A 41 3.66 9.42 -6.43
N ALA A 42 2.80 9.71 -5.46
CA ALA A 42 2.49 11.08 -5.07
C ALA A 42 3.72 11.84 -4.51
N TYR A 43 4.62 11.13 -3.83
CA TYR A 43 5.87 11.70 -3.33
C TYR A 43 6.86 12.01 -4.48
N LEU A 44 6.92 11.15 -5.50
CA LEU A 44 7.72 11.39 -6.70
C LEU A 44 7.17 12.55 -7.53
N GLU A 45 5.84 12.65 -7.65
CA GLU A 45 5.17 13.80 -8.30
C GLU A 45 5.52 15.12 -7.60
N LEU A 46 5.57 15.14 -6.26
CA LEU A 46 6.00 16.31 -5.48
C LEU A 46 7.46 16.70 -5.79
N ASN A 47 8.31 15.70 -6.05
CA ASN A 47 9.69 15.88 -6.48
C ASN A 47 9.83 16.15 -8.00
N LYS A 48 8.71 16.40 -8.70
CA LYS A 48 8.62 16.61 -10.16
C LYS A 48 9.11 15.42 -11.01
N VAL A 49 9.17 14.22 -10.43
CA VAL A 49 9.52 12.98 -11.12
C VAL A 49 8.24 12.24 -11.46
N HIS A 50 8.05 11.89 -12.74
CA HIS A 50 6.90 11.12 -13.20
C HIS A 50 7.36 9.71 -13.57
N PRO A 51 7.46 8.80 -12.58
CA PRO A 51 7.84 7.41 -12.84
C PRO A 51 6.75 6.70 -13.65
N ARG A 52 7.15 5.76 -14.50
CA ARG A 52 6.18 4.82 -15.09
C ARG A 52 5.63 3.90 -14.01
N TYR A 53 4.41 3.40 -14.18
CA TYR A 53 3.76 2.51 -13.21
C TYR A 53 4.65 1.33 -12.78
N LEU A 54 5.32 0.68 -13.74
CA LEU A 54 6.25 -0.42 -13.46
C LEU A 54 7.46 0.00 -12.63
N GLU A 55 8.01 1.19 -12.89
CA GLU A 55 9.14 1.73 -12.13
C GLU A 55 8.73 2.11 -10.71
N SER A 56 7.56 2.72 -10.55
CA SER A 56 6.97 3.02 -9.25
C SER A 56 6.74 1.76 -8.43
N GLU A 57 6.30 0.67 -9.06
CA GLU A 57 6.07 -0.60 -8.37
C GLU A 57 7.39 -1.19 -7.85
N GLU A 58 8.43 -1.20 -8.70
CA GLU A 58 9.76 -1.67 -8.30
C GLU A 58 10.35 -0.79 -7.19
N LEU A 59 10.23 0.53 -7.30
CA LEU A 59 10.64 1.47 -6.26
C LEU A 59 9.90 1.23 -4.96
N THR A 60 8.59 1.01 -5.01
CA THR A 60 7.77 0.73 -3.83
C THR A 60 8.28 -0.53 -3.12
N ARG A 61 8.58 -1.61 -3.86
CA ARG A 61 9.16 -2.83 -3.27
C ARG A 61 10.49 -2.55 -2.56
N ARG A 62 11.36 -1.75 -3.17
CA ARG A 62 12.65 -1.37 -2.58
C ARG A 62 12.49 -0.49 -1.33
N VAL A 63 11.54 0.45 -1.35
CA VAL A 63 11.21 1.31 -0.20
C VAL A 63 10.65 0.48 0.95
N ILE A 64 9.73 -0.45 0.67
CA ILE A 64 9.18 -1.36 1.68
C ILE A 64 10.29 -2.21 2.28
N ALA A 65 11.15 -2.82 1.46
CA ALA A 65 12.28 -3.62 1.94
C ALA A 65 13.20 -2.80 2.85
N HIS A 66 13.45 -1.53 2.53
CA HIS A 66 14.21 -0.64 3.39
C HIS A 66 13.51 -0.35 4.73
N LEU A 67 12.19 -0.10 4.71
CA LEU A 67 11.40 0.10 5.93
C LEU A 67 11.31 -1.17 6.80
N GLU A 68 11.30 -2.34 6.17
CA GLU A 68 11.38 -3.64 6.86
C GLU A 68 12.74 -3.85 7.52
N GLN A 69 13.84 -3.53 6.82
CA GLN A 69 15.20 -3.59 7.38
C GLN A 69 15.38 -2.64 8.58
N GLN A 70 14.71 -1.49 8.57
CA GLN A 70 14.70 -0.55 9.70
C GLN A 70 13.77 -0.97 10.84
N GLY A 71 13.00 -2.05 10.70
CA GLY A 71 12.04 -2.51 11.70
C GLY A 71 10.79 -1.63 11.82
N LEU A 72 10.53 -0.76 10.84
CA LEU A 72 9.39 0.15 10.83
C LEU A 72 8.13 -0.54 10.31
N LEU A 73 8.30 -1.49 9.38
CA LEU A 73 7.26 -2.35 8.86
C LEU A 73 7.59 -3.81 9.17
N ARG A 74 6.59 -4.58 9.59
CA ARG A 74 6.70 -6.03 9.73
C ARG A 74 5.84 -6.70 8.66
N PRO A 75 6.38 -7.57 7.79
CA PRO A 75 5.58 -8.28 6.81
C PRO A 75 4.56 -9.18 7.53
N ILE A 76 3.29 -9.07 7.12
CA ILE A 76 2.24 -10.01 7.51
C ILE A 76 1.96 -10.96 6.34
N ASP A 77 1.84 -10.39 5.14
CA ASP A 77 1.47 -11.09 3.91
C ASP A 77 2.24 -10.49 2.71
N ALA A 78 2.16 -11.13 1.55
CA ALA A 78 2.86 -10.69 0.34
C ALA A 78 2.48 -9.27 -0.14
N ARG A 79 1.34 -8.74 0.32
CA ARG A 79 0.84 -7.40 -0.02
C ARG A 79 0.49 -6.54 1.20
N THR A 80 0.77 -7.02 2.41
CA THR A 80 0.33 -6.37 3.65
C THR A 80 1.43 -6.38 4.70
N TRP A 81 1.65 -5.22 5.32
CA TRP A 81 2.63 -5.02 6.38
C TRP A 81 1.98 -4.40 7.62
N LEU A 82 2.47 -4.76 8.79
CA LEU A 82 2.13 -4.13 10.05
C LEU A 82 3.03 -2.93 10.28
N VAL A 83 2.45 -1.77 10.58
CA VAL A 83 3.19 -0.58 10.99
C VAL A 83 3.68 -0.75 12.42
N THR A 84 4.98 -0.88 12.62
CA THR A 84 5.58 -1.09 13.95
C THR A 84 6.24 0.17 14.51
N VAL A 85 6.01 1.32 13.90
CA VAL A 85 6.64 2.60 14.27
C VAL A 85 6.08 3.12 15.59
N PRO A 86 6.88 3.19 16.68
CA PRO A 86 6.40 3.66 17.98
C PRO A 86 6.17 5.17 18.02
N GLU A 87 6.80 5.96 17.14
CA GLU A 87 6.53 7.40 16.97
C GLU A 87 5.10 7.71 16.46
N PHE A 88 4.42 6.72 15.88
CA PHE A 88 3.02 6.83 15.50
C PHE A 88 2.04 6.33 16.57
N LYS A 89 2.53 6.08 17.79
CA LYS A 89 1.64 5.98 18.94
C LYS A 89 0.95 7.32 19.09
N LEU A 90 -0.38 7.33 19.02
CA LEU A 90 -1.12 8.53 19.37
C LEU A 90 -0.68 8.94 20.78
N PRO A 91 -0.35 10.23 21.05
CA PRO A 91 -0.30 10.68 22.42
C PRO A 91 -1.67 10.33 23.01
N SER A 92 -1.67 9.58 24.11
CA SER A 92 -2.88 9.22 24.81
C SER A 92 -3.62 10.50 25.16
N SER A 93 -4.58 10.91 24.32
CA SER A 93 -5.52 11.94 24.67
C SER A 93 -6.29 11.39 25.85
N LYS A 94 -5.98 11.94 27.02
CA LYS A 94 -6.77 11.88 28.24
C LYS A 94 -8.26 11.73 27.88
N PRO A 95 -8.97 10.72 28.42
CA PRO A 95 -10.31 10.38 27.97
C PRO A 95 -11.23 11.59 28.15
N ALA A 96 -11.61 12.21 27.04
CA ALA A 96 -12.70 13.16 27.05
C ALA A 96 -13.99 12.32 27.20
N ALA A 97 -14.75 12.69 28.24
CA ALA A 97 -16.00 12.11 28.70
C ALA A 97 -16.97 11.67 27.57
N PRO A 98 -17.83 10.66 27.85
CA PRO A 98 -18.72 10.06 26.87
C PRO A 98 -19.72 11.08 26.32
N ALA A 99 -19.55 11.48 25.05
CA ALA A 99 -20.62 12.14 24.32
C ALA A 99 -21.63 11.06 23.88
N LYS A 100 -22.89 11.30 24.24
CA LYS A 100 -24.09 10.50 23.98
C LYS A 100 -24.12 9.86 22.57
N PRO A 101 -24.72 8.66 22.43
CA PRO A 101 -24.91 8.03 21.13
C PRO A 101 -25.86 8.89 20.27
N ALA A 102 -25.36 9.37 19.13
CA ALA A 102 -26.21 9.89 18.06
C ALA A 102 -26.73 8.70 17.23
N PRO A 103 -28.05 8.53 17.07
CA PRO A 103 -28.61 7.50 16.21
C PRO A 103 -28.46 7.94 14.74
N GLY A 104 -27.82 7.09 13.92
CA GLY A 104 -27.88 7.19 12.47
C GLY A 104 -26.59 7.63 11.78
N ALA A 105 -25.70 6.68 11.53
CA ALA A 105 -24.82 6.72 10.36
C ALA A 105 -24.70 5.31 9.79
N ALA A 106 -25.72 4.99 9.01
CA ALA A 106 -25.78 4.03 7.91
C ALA A 106 -24.67 2.96 7.84
N SER A 107 -25.09 1.73 8.09
CA SER A 107 -24.51 0.50 7.56
C SER A 107 -24.06 0.68 6.12
N ARG A 108 -22.76 0.72 5.87
CA ARG A 108 -22.21 0.59 4.52
C ARG A 108 -22.17 -0.92 4.24
N PRO A 109 -22.88 -1.43 3.21
CA PRO A 109 -22.92 -2.85 2.94
C PRO A 109 -21.54 -3.38 2.59
N ALA A 110 -21.26 -4.59 3.09
CA ALA A 110 -20.06 -5.36 2.83
C ALA A 110 -19.73 -5.37 1.33
N ALA A 111 -18.51 -4.95 1.00
CA ALA A 111 -17.96 -5.16 -0.33
C ALA A 111 -17.95 -6.67 -0.62
N PRO A 112 -18.48 -7.13 -1.76
CA PRO A 112 -18.46 -8.54 -2.11
C PRO A 112 -17.01 -9.01 -2.30
N LYS A 113 -16.73 -10.14 -1.65
CA LYS A 113 -15.64 -11.08 -1.95
C LYS A 113 -15.42 -11.17 -3.47
N PRO A 114 -14.19 -10.98 -4.01
CA PRO A 114 -13.94 -11.34 -5.39
C PRO A 114 -14.10 -12.86 -5.50
N ALA A 115 -15.24 -13.27 -6.02
CA ALA A 115 -15.48 -14.63 -6.48
C ALA A 115 -14.51 -14.93 -7.61
N ALA A 116 -14.08 -16.19 -7.64
CA ALA A 116 -13.27 -16.81 -8.67
C ALA A 116 -13.62 -16.28 -10.08
N ALA A 117 -12.62 -15.79 -10.79
CA ALA A 117 -12.71 -15.71 -12.24
C ALA A 117 -12.60 -17.15 -12.78
N PRO A 118 -13.60 -17.64 -13.54
CA PRO A 118 -13.54 -18.94 -14.17
C PRO A 118 -12.48 -18.95 -15.28
N ALA A 119 -11.78 -20.07 -15.37
CA ALA A 119 -10.90 -20.40 -16.47
C ALA A 119 -11.57 -20.15 -17.82
N THR A 120 -10.92 -19.35 -18.66
CA THR A 120 -11.19 -19.27 -20.09
C THR A 120 -10.95 -20.66 -20.70
N PRO A 121 -11.91 -21.25 -21.43
CA PRO A 121 -11.63 -22.42 -22.24
C PRO A 121 -10.77 -22.00 -23.43
N VAL A 122 -9.60 -22.63 -23.53
CA VAL A 122 -8.72 -22.59 -24.70
C VAL A 122 -9.51 -23.16 -25.89
N ALA A 123 -9.67 -22.38 -26.95
CA ALA A 123 -10.16 -22.85 -28.23
C ALA A 123 -9.19 -23.91 -28.80
N PRO A 124 -9.67 -25.05 -29.30
CA PRO A 124 -8.80 -26.05 -29.92
C PRO A 124 -8.25 -25.55 -31.26
N ALA A 125 -6.95 -25.76 -31.47
CA ALA A 125 -6.26 -25.51 -32.72
C ALA A 125 -6.87 -26.34 -33.88
N PRO A 126 -6.96 -25.81 -35.10
CA PRO A 126 -7.34 -26.60 -36.26
C PRO A 126 -6.23 -27.61 -36.60
N GLN A 127 -6.60 -28.89 -36.70
CA GLN A 127 -5.73 -29.96 -37.19
C GLN A 127 -5.43 -29.75 -38.69
N PRO A 128 -4.22 -30.07 -39.18
CA PRO A 128 -3.93 -30.09 -40.60
C PRO A 128 -4.67 -31.25 -41.30
N PRO A 129 -5.13 -31.08 -42.55
CA PRO A 129 -5.75 -32.17 -43.30
C PRO A 129 -4.70 -33.26 -43.58
N GLN A 130 -4.99 -34.49 -43.13
CA GLN A 130 -4.29 -35.66 -43.64
C GLN A 130 -4.82 -35.95 -45.04
N GLY A 131 -3.89 -36.07 -45.99
CA GLY A 131 -4.20 -36.30 -47.39
C GLY A 131 -4.67 -37.73 -47.70
N SER A 132 -5.21 -37.87 -48.90
CA SER A 132 -5.22 -39.08 -49.73
C SER A 132 -5.30 -38.64 -51.18
#